data_AF-A0A354HQX1-F1
#
_entry.id   AF-A0A354HQX1-F1
#
_cell.length_a   1.000
_cell.length_b   1.000
_cell.length_c   1.000
_cell.angle_alpha   90.00
_cell.angle_beta   90.00
_cell.angle_gamma   90.00
#
_symmetry.space_group_name_H-M   'P 1'
#
loop_
_entity.id
_entity.type
_entity.pdbx_description
1 polymer ?
#
loop_
_entity_poly.entity_id
_entity_poly.type
_entity_poly.pdbx_seq_one_letter_code
_entity_poly.pdbx_strand_id
1 'polypeptide(L)'
;MKNRPNKALTFFLSFCPGVGHLYLGTMTRGLQFMILFFGAWALIDFSSIGIFNFCIPIIWFYSLFDALQLADQEIIEDRPLVEWTHLTGHWLGPILIALGGILIIDDIMPRVWNKIFVDINFSWNSFRSLAMALALIIIGMLLLRGKRVRKND
;
A
#
# COMPACT_ATOMS: atom_id res chain seq x y z
N MET A 1 -18.14 -25.57 -24.71
CA MET A 1 -18.53 -24.83 -23.50
C MET A 1 -17.23 -24.37 -22.84
N LYS A 2 -17.00 -23.06 -22.67
CA LYS A 2 -15.81 -22.56 -21.98
C LYS A 2 -15.98 -22.95 -20.51
N ASN A 3 -15.12 -23.84 -19.99
CA ASN A 3 -15.17 -24.23 -18.58
C ASN A 3 -14.98 -22.96 -17.74
N ARG A 4 -16.02 -22.57 -16.99
CA ARG A 4 -15.91 -21.48 -16.04
C ARG A 4 -14.90 -21.87 -14.95
N PRO A 5 -13.98 -20.98 -14.55
CA PRO A 5 -12.99 -21.28 -13.54
C PRO A 5 -13.67 -21.63 -12.22
N ASN A 6 -13.06 -22.52 -11.44
CA ASN A 6 -13.63 -22.92 -10.16
C ASN A 6 -13.48 -21.78 -9.15
N LYS A 7 -14.61 -21.18 -8.75
CA LYS A 7 -14.65 -20.06 -7.80
C LYS A 7 -14.11 -20.44 -6.42
N ALA A 8 -14.36 -21.67 -5.95
CA ALA A 8 -13.81 -22.14 -4.68
C ALA A 8 -12.28 -22.24 -4.75
N LEU A 9 -11.74 -22.79 -5.85
CA LEU A 9 -10.29 -22.83 -6.05
C LEU A 9 -9.70 -21.42 -6.16
N THR A 10 -10.38 -20.51 -6.86
CA THR A 10 -9.97 -19.10 -6.94
C THR A 10 -9.92 -18.46 -5.55
N PHE A 11 -10.92 -18.70 -4.70
CA PHE A 11 -10.93 -18.23 -3.32
C PHE A 11 -9.71 -18.73 -2.53
N PHE A 12 -9.45 -20.05 -2.57
CA PHE A 12 -8.31 -20.64 -1.86
C PHE A 12 -6.97 -20.12 -2.37
N LEU A 13 -6.81 -19.96 -3.69
CA LEU A 13 -5.60 -19.40 -4.28
C LEU A 13 -5.43 -17.92 -3.94
N SER A 14 -6.53 -17.17 -3.81
CA SER A 14 -6.49 -15.73 -3.49
C SER A 14 -6.08 -15.41 -2.06
N PHE A 15 -5.94 -16.41 -1.17
CA PHE A 15 -5.27 -16.21 0.12
C PHE A 15 -3.82 -15.75 -0.07
N CYS A 16 -3.16 -16.18 -1.13
CA CYS A 16 -1.89 -15.59 -1.56
C CYS A 16 -2.21 -14.46 -2.56
N PRO A 17 -2.00 -13.19 -2.20
CA PRO A 17 -2.43 -12.06 -3.03
C PRO A 17 -1.83 -12.13 -4.43
N GLY A 18 -2.68 -12.00 -5.44
CA GLY A 18 -2.34 -12.13 -6.87
C GLY A 18 -2.35 -13.55 -7.43
N VAL A 19 -2.27 -14.63 -6.62
CA VAL A 19 -2.22 -16.00 -7.15
C VAL A 19 -3.58 -16.44 -7.74
N GLY A 20 -4.69 -15.98 -7.18
CA GLY A 20 -6.03 -16.17 -7.77
C GLY A 20 -6.14 -15.60 -9.19
N HIS A 21 -5.57 -14.42 -9.44
CA HIS A 21 -5.50 -13.81 -10.76
C HIS A 21 -4.64 -14.61 -11.74
N LEU A 22 -3.51 -15.16 -11.30
CA LEU A 22 -2.66 -16.01 -12.15
C LEU A 22 -3.42 -17.27 -12.59
N TYR A 23 -4.22 -17.88 -11.69
CA TYR A 23 -5.06 -19.02 -12.02
C TYR A 23 -6.15 -18.69 -13.06
N LEU A 24 -6.72 -17.47 -13.00
CA LEU A 24 -7.71 -16.99 -13.96
C LEU A 24 -7.09 -16.59 -15.32
N GLY A 25 -5.77 -16.63 -15.44
CA GLY A 25 -5.04 -16.24 -16.66
C GLY A 25 -4.78 -14.74 -16.77
N THR A 26 -5.12 -13.94 -15.75
CA THR A 26 -4.80 -12.50 -15.70
C THR A 26 -3.41 -12.30 -15.07
N MET A 27 -2.38 -12.59 -15.86
CA MET A 27 -0.99 -12.61 -15.40
C MET A 27 -0.49 -11.22 -15.01
N THR A 28 -0.77 -10.21 -15.83
CA THR A 28 -0.31 -8.83 -15.56
C THR A 28 -0.91 -8.30 -14.27
N ARG A 29 -2.21 -8.52 -14.07
CA ARG A 29 -2.94 -8.08 -12.88
C ARG A 29 -2.49 -8.81 -11.62
N GLY A 30 -2.33 -10.12 -11.70
CA GLY A 30 -1.85 -10.95 -10.59
C GLY A 30 -0.46 -10.54 -10.12
N LEU A 31 0.47 -10.34 -11.06
CA LEU A 31 1.82 -9.87 -10.74
C LEU A 31 1.81 -8.49 -10.07
N GLN A 32 0.97 -7.57 -10.53
CA GLN A 32 0.86 -6.25 -9.91
C GLN A 32 0.35 -6.32 -8.47
N PHE A 33 -0.60 -7.21 -8.15
CA PHE A 33 -1.00 -7.43 -6.76
C PHE A 33 0.10 -8.07 -5.91
N MET A 34 0.85 -9.03 -6.45
CA MET A 34 1.99 -9.62 -5.74
C MET A 34 3.04 -8.56 -5.41
N ILE A 35 3.47 -7.78 -6.40
CA ILE A 35 4.46 -6.70 -6.21
C ILE A 35 3.94 -5.67 -5.22
N LEU A 36 2.66 -5.27 -5.33
CA LEU A 36 2.07 -4.30 -4.42
C LEU A 36 2.02 -4.81 -2.98
N PHE A 37 1.57 -6.05 -2.76
CA PHE A 37 1.44 -6.62 -1.43
C PHE A 37 2.80 -6.90 -0.78
N PHE A 38 3.66 -7.68 -1.44
CA PHE A 38 4.96 -8.04 -0.88
C PHE A 38 5.92 -6.85 -0.85
N GLY A 39 5.83 -5.96 -1.83
CA GLY A 39 6.59 -4.71 -1.83
C GLY A 39 6.16 -3.78 -0.68
N ALA A 40 4.84 -3.59 -0.48
CA ALA A 40 4.36 -2.83 0.67
C ALA A 40 4.78 -3.48 2.00
N TRP A 41 4.67 -4.80 2.12
CA TRP A 41 5.08 -5.51 3.33
C TRP A 41 6.57 -5.33 3.61
N ALA A 42 7.44 -5.54 2.62
CA ALA A 42 8.88 -5.32 2.78
C ALA A 42 9.19 -3.88 3.20
N LEU A 43 8.57 -2.89 2.56
CA LEU A 43 8.78 -1.47 2.91
C LEU A 43 8.34 -1.16 4.35
N ILE A 44 7.22 -1.74 4.80
CA ILE A 44 6.72 -1.55 6.16
C ILE A 44 7.60 -2.28 7.18
N ASP A 45 8.15 -3.44 6.84
CA ASP A 45 9.06 -4.17 7.74
C ASP A 45 10.39 -3.42 7.92
N PHE A 46 10.93 -2.87 6.82
CA PHE A 46 12.14 -2.04 6.86
C PHE A 46 11.94 -0.69 7.54
N SER A 47 10.74 -0.12 7.49
CA SER A 47 10.44 1.18 8.08
C SER A 47 9.80 0.99 9.44
N SER A 48 10.21 1.66 10.51
CA SER A 48 9.49 1.55 11.81
C SER A 48 8.15 2.32 11.84
N ILE A 49 7.52 2.55 10.67
CA ILE A 49 6.24 3.24 10.50
C ILE A 49 5.10 2.23 10.68
N GLY A 50 4.80 1.89 11.94
CA GLY A 50 3.76 0.91 12.26
C GLY A 50 2.37 1.26 11.74
N ILE A 51 2.09 2.55 11.45
CA ILE A 51 0.79 2.96 10.93
C ILE A 51 0.51 2.38 9.54
N PHE A 52 1.49 2.12 8.69
CA PHE A 52 1.21 1.56 7.36
C PHE A 52 0.82 0.08 7.37
N ASN A 53 0.93 -0.62 8.51
CA ASN A 53 0.49 -2.01 8.63
C ASN A 53 -0.99 -2.23 8.27
N PHE A 54 -1.84 -1.20 8.39
CA PHE A 54 -3.24 -1.32 7.94
C PHE A 54 -3.38 -1.45 6.42
N CYS A 55 -2.39 -1.02 5.62
CA CYS A 55 -2.43 -1.13 4.17
C CYS A 55 -2.41 -2.60 3.72
N ILE A 56 -1.71 -3.48 4.45
CA ILE A 56 -1.57 -4.90 4.13
C ILE A 56 -2.91 -5.62 4.05
N PRO A 57 -3.78 -5.62 5.09
CA PRO A 57 -5.07 -6.27 4.99
C PRO A 57 -5.96 -5.62 3.92
N ILE A 58 -5.87 -4.30 3.69
CA ILE A 58 -6.65 -3.63 2.64
C ILE A 58 -6.26 -4.14 1.26
N ILE A 59 -4.95 -4.15 0.93
CA ILE A 59 -4.43 -4.66 -0.35
C ILE A 59 -4.81 -6.13 -0.52
N TRP A 60 -4.69 -6.92 0.55
CA TRP A 60 -5.03 -8.35 0.53
C TRP A 60 -6.52 -8.60 0.25
N PHE A 61 -7.42 -7.99 1.02
CA PHE A 61 -8.86 -8.14 0.82
C PHE A 61 -9.27 -7.65 -0.57
N TYR A 62 -8.73 -6.54 -1.02
CA TYR A 62 -9.01 -6.03 -2.35
C TYR A 62 -8.55 -7.00 -3.45
N SER A 63 -7.33 -7.54 -3.35
CA SER A 63 -6.84 -8.58 -4.26
C SER A 63 -7.75 -9.81 -4.25
N LEU A 64 -8.18 -10.27 -3.07
CA LEU A 64 -9.06 -11.42 -2.92
C LEU A 64 -10.43 -11.19 -3.58
N PHE A 65 -11.10 -10.08 -3.25
CA PHE A 65 -12.41 -9.78 -3.83
C PHE A 65 -12.33 -9.55 -5.34
N ASP A 66 -11.26 -8.92 -5.80
CA ASP A 66 -11.05 -8.69 -7.23
C ASP A 66 -10.90 -9.99 -8.02
N ALA A 67 -10.12 -10.95 -7.52
CA ALA A 67 -10.00 -12.28 -8.13
C ALA A 67 -11.34 -13.02 -8.15
N LEU A 68 -12.12 -12.96 -7.06
CA LEU A 68 -13.45 -13.57 -7.01
C LEU A 68 -14.42 -12.94 -8.02
N GLN A 69 -14.35 -11.63 -8.19
CA GLN A 69 -15.18 -10.91 -9.16
C GLN A 69 -14.81 -11.25 -10.60
N LEU A 70 -13.51 -11.40 -10.89
CA LEU A 70 -13.03 -11.90 -12.18
C LEU A 70 -13.50 -13.34 -12.46
N ALA A 71 -13.53 -14.21 -11.46
CA ALA A 71 -14.01 -15.58 -11.61
C ALA A 71 -15.51 -15.68 -11.97
N ASP A 72 -16.30 -14.67 -11.63
CA ASP A 72 -17.73 -14.57 -12.00
C ASP A 72 -17.95 -14.03 -13.42
N GLN A 73 -16.92 -13.48 -14.08
CA GLN A 73 -17.04 -12.92 -15.42
C GLN A 73 -17.09 -14.02 -16.49
N GLU A 74 -17.88 -13.80 -17.54
CA GLU A 74 -17.95 -14.73 -18.68
C GLU A 74 -16.71 -14.63 -19.59
N ILE A 75 -16.17 -13.42 -19.71
CA ILE A 75 -14.98 -13.11 -20.50
C ILE A 75 -13.98 -12.50 -19.53
N ILE A 76 -12.92 -13.27 -19.25
CA ILE A 76 -11.79 -12.84 -18.44
C ILE A 76 -10.75 -12.27 -19.39
N GLU A 77 -10.47 -10.98 -19.24
CA GLU A 77 -9.41 -10.28 -19.98
C GLU A 77 -8.30 -9.87 -19.03
N ASP A 78 -7.05 -10.06 -19.45
CA ASP A 78 -5.90 -9.60 -18.68
C ASP A 78 -5.73 -8.09 -18.85
N ARG A 79 -6.26 -7.35 -17.88
CA ARG A 79 -6.13 -5.89 -17.78
C ARG A 79 -5.25 -5.55 -16.58
N PRO A 80 -4.21 -4.71 -16.76
CA PRO A 80 -3.38 -4.30 -15.64
C PRO A 80 -4.21 -3.49 -14.62
N LEU A 81 -3.88 -3.63 -13.32
CA LEU A 81 -4.46 -2.81 -12.25
C LEU A 81 -4.05 -1.34 -12.41
N VAL A 82 -2.79 -1.10 -12.76
CA VAL A 82 -2.26 0.23 -13.11
C VAL A 82 -1.49 0.10 -14.41
N GLU A 83 -1.79 0.97 -15.38
CA GLU A 83 -1.04 0.96 -16.63
C GLU A 83 0.44 1.30 -16.39
N TRP A 84 1.32 0.56 -17.05
CA TRP A 84 2.77 0.74 -16.95
C TRP A 84 3.24 2.13 -17.38
N THR A 85 2.49 2.78 -18.26
CA THR A 85 2.68 4.17 -18.72
C THR A 85 2.46 5.18 -17.59
N HIS A 86 1.42 4.98 -16.78
CA HIS A 86 1.14 5.79 -15.60
C HIS A 86 2.12 5.54 -14.47
N LEU A 87 2.57 4.28 -14.33
CA LEU A 87 3.65 3.92 -13.40
C LEU A 87 4.95 4.63 -13.81
N THR A 88 5.48 4.38 -15.01
CA THR A 88 6.77 4.93 -15.45
C THR A 88 6.77 6.44 -15.76
N GLY A 89 5.65 7.13 -15.56
CA GLY A 89 5.53 8.58 -15.71
C GLY A 89 6.22 9.40 -14.61
N HIS A 90 5.99 10.72 -14.62
CA HIS A 90 6.62 11.72 -13.73
C HIS A 90 6.42 11.45 -12.22
N TRP A 91 5.55 10.53 -11.82
CA TRP A 91 5.19 10.29 -10.42
C TRP A 91 6.00 9.15 -9.76
N LEU A 92 6.42 8.10 -10.47
CA LEU A 92 7.19 7.00 -9.85
C LEU A 92 8.52 7.48 -9.30
N GLY A 93 9.22 8.34 -10.06
CA GLY A 93 10.53 8.87 -9.69
C GLY A 93 10.48 9.59 -8.33
N PRO A 94 9.67 10.65 -8.18
CA PRO A 94 9.51 11.34 -6.91
C PRO A 94 9.05 10.43 -5.77
N ILE A 95 8.15 9.48 -6.02
CA ILE A 95 7.68 8.51 -5.00
C ILE A 95 8.84 7.63 -4.51
N LEU A 96 9.65 7.08 -5.43
CA LEU A 96 10.80 6.23 -5.11
C LEU A 96 11.89 7.03 -4.37
N ILE A 97 12.15 8.27 -4.79
CA ILE A 97 13.11 9.16 -4.11
C ILE A 97 12.63 9.47 -2.69
N ALA A 98 11.35 9.81 -2.52
CA ALA A 98 10.77 10.07 -1.20
C ALA A 98 10.84 8.83 -0.30
N LEU A 99 10.48 7.65 -0.83
CA LEU A 99 10.61 6.37 -0.11
C LEU A 99 12.05 6.09 0.32
N GLY A 100 13.01 6.20 -0.59
CA GLY A 100 14.42 6.01 -0.27
C GLY A 100 14.93 7.00 0.79
N GLY A 101 14.51 8.26 0.70
CA GLY A 101 14.81 9.28 1.71
C GLY A 101 14.28 8.93 3.09
N ILE A 102 13.05 8.44 3.18
CA ILE A 102 12.43 8.00 4.45
C ILE A 102 13.21 6.83 5.05
N LEU A 103 13.59 5.84 4.24
CA LEU A 103 14.37 4.68 4.71
C LEU A 103 15.75 5.10 5.24
N ILE A 104 16.43 6.02 4.56
CA ILE A 104 17.72 6.57 5.01
C ILE A 104 17.55 7.33 6.33
N ILE A 105 16.51 8.15 6.44
CA ILE A 105 16.21 8.91 7.67
C ILE A 105 16.00 7.94 8.83
N ASP A 106 15.26 6.85 8.61
CA ASP A 106 14.95 5.86 9.64
C ASP A 106 16.20 5.16 10.21
N ASP A 107 17.23 4.90 9.39
CA ASP A 107 18.46 4.25 9.85
C ASP A 107 19.51 5.25 10.38
N ILE A 108 19.65 6.41 9.73
CA ILE A 108 20.72 7.37 10.05
C ILE A 108 20.32 8.29 11.20
N MET A 109 19.09 8.80 11.24
CA MET A 109 18.69 9.77 12.26
C MET A 109 18.76 9.26 13.70
N PRO A 110 18.39 8.00 14.04
CA PRO A 110 18.59 7.51 15.40
C PRO A 110 20.04 7.62 15.86
N ARG A 111 21.01 7.36 14.97
CA ARG A 111 22.45 7.41 15.27
C ARG A 111 22.91 8.84 15.52
N VAL A 112 22.42 9.79 14.73
CA VAL A 112 22.71 11.23 14.89
C VAL A 112 22.04 11.78 16.14
N TRP A 113 20.77 11.43 16.35
CA TRP A 113 19.96 11.84 17.50
C TRP A 113 20.61 11.43 18.81
N ASN A 114 21.00 10.15 18.91
CA ASN A 114 21.62 9.63 20.12
C ASN A 114 22.98 10.28 20.42
N LYS A 115 23.72 10.80 19.42
CA LYS A 115 24.97 11.53 19.67
C LYS A 115 24.73 12.95 20.21
N ILE A 116 23.67 13.61 19.73
CA ILE A 116 23.38 15.01 20.08
C ILE A 116 22.61 15.12 21.40
N PHE A 117 21.68 14.19 21.64
CA PHE A 117 20.73 14.24 22.76
C PHE A 117 20.99 13.17 23.83
N VAL A 118 22.24 12.73 24.00
CA VAL A 118 22.67 11.76 25.04
C VAL A 118 22.07 12.11 26.42
N ASP A 119 22.16 13.38 26.80
CA ASP A 119 21.86 13.81 28.17
C ASP A 119 20.36 13.87 28.48
N ILE A 120 19.49 13.92 27.46
CA ILE A 120 18.05 14.16 27.62
C ILE A 120 17.26 12.83 27.73
N ASN A 121 17.92 11.67 27.53
CA ASN A 121 17.31 10.33 27.52
C ASN A 121 16.04 10.23 26.65
N PHE A 122 15.91 11.09 25.64
CA PHE A 122 14.76 11.13 24.75
C PHE A 122 15.11 10.40 23.46
N SER A 123 14.40 9.31 23.18
CA SER A 123 14.67 8.46 22.02
C SER A 123 14.13 9.06 20.71
N TRP A 124 14.85 8.83 19.61
CA TRP A 124 14.36 9.13 18.26
C TRP A 124 12.97 8.54 17.97
N ASN A 125 12.71 7.33 18.47
CA ASN A 125 11.41 6.68 18.26
C ASN A 125 10.26 7.45 18.92
N SER A 126 10.51 8.05 20.08
CA SER A 126 9.55 8.90 20.79
C SER A 126 9.31 10.22 20.07
N PHE A 127 10.36 10.83 19.52
CA PHE A 127 10.22 12.02 18.68
C PHE A 127 9.35 11.73 17.46
N ARG A 128 9.67 10.64 16.76
CA ARG A 128 9.03 10.23 15.52
C ARG A 128 7.54 9.91 15.73
N SER A 129 7.20 9.18 16.78
CA SER A 129 5.80 8.85 17.09
C SER A 129 4.98 10.11 17.43
N LEU A 130 5.57 11.06 18.17
CA LEU A 130 4.96 12.35 18.44
C LEU A 130 4.74 13.16 17.16
N ALA A 131 5.75 13.24 16.29
CA ALA A 131 5.65 13.95 15.01
C ALA A 131 4.54 13.35 14.10
N MET A 132 4.44 12.02 14.02
CA MET A 132 3.36 11.35 13.28
C MET A 132 1.98 11.64 13.88
N ALA A 133 1.84 11.57 15.20
CA ALA A 133 0.59 11.88 15.87
C ALA A 133 0.12 13.32 15.57
N LEU A 134 1.03 14.29 15.66
CA LEU A 134 0.75 15.69 15.32
C LEU A 134 0.36 15.84 13.83
N ALA A 135 1.06 15.17 12.92
CA ALA A 135 0.74 15.20 11.49
C ALA A 135 -0.68 14.67 11.22
N LEU A 136 -1.06 13.55 11.83
CA LEU A 136 -2.42 12.98 11.70
C LEU A 136 -3.49 13.90 12.26
N ILE A 137 -3.24 14.52 13.43
CA ILE A 137 -4.18 15.48 14.02
C ILE A 137 -4.36 16.69 13.10
N ILE A 138 -3.27 17.23 12.55
CA ILE A 138 -3.32 18.37 11.62
C ILE A 138 -4.07 18.00 10.33
N ILE A 139 -3.78 16.83 9.74
CA ILE A 139 -4.49 16.32 8.56
C ILE A 139 -5.99 16.15 8.88
N GLY A 140 -6.33 15.56 10.02
CA GLY A 140 -7.70 15.40 10.49
C GLY A 140 -8.43 16.74 10.61
N MET A 141 -7.81 17.74 11.25
CA MET A 141 -8.36 19.09 11.36
C MET A 141 -8.53 19.76 9.99
N LEU A 142 -7.61 19.54 9.06
CA LEU A 142 -7.68 20.08 7.70
C LEU A 142 -8.80 19.43 6.88
N LEU A 143 -9.01 18.12 7.02
CA LEU A 143 -10.13 17.40 6.39
C LEU A 143 -11.49 17.87 6.94
N LEU A 144 -11.60 18.17 8.24
CA LEU A 144 -12.80 18.75 8.84
C LEU A 144 -13.14 20.14 8.30
N ARG A 145 -12.18 20.86 7.72
CA ARG A 145 -12.39 22.15 7.03
C ARG A 145 -12.88 22.00 5.57
N GLY A 146 -13.08 20.78 5.07
CA GLY A 146 -13.61 20.49 3.74
C GLY A 146 -14.94 21.19 3.47
N LYS A 147 -15.02 21.93 2.36
CA LYS A 147 -16.10 22.85 1.98
C LYS A 147 -17.49 22.21 2.10
N ARG A 148 -18.41 22.90 2.81
CA ARG A 148 -19.85 22.62 2.79
C ARG A 148 -20.31 22.53 1.34
N VAL A 149 -20.89 21.39 0.97
CA VAL A 149 -21.59 21.19 -0.31
C VAL A 149 -22.62 22.31 -0.44
N ARG A 150 -22.47 23.13 -1.47
CA ARG A 150 -23.45 24.18 -1.81
C ARG A 150 -24.73 23.45 -2.22
N LYS A 151 -25.74 23.49 -1.35
CA LYS A 151 -27.09 23.06 -1.69
C LYS A 151 -27.57 24.02 -2.77
N ASN A 152 -27.73 23.53 -3.99
CA ASN A 152 -28.43 24.27 -5.03
C ASN A 152 -29.91 24.08 -4.74
N ASP A 153 -30.56 25.16 -4.31
CA ASP A 153 -32.01 25.31 -4.31
C ASP A 153 -32.50 25.53 -5.75
#